data_AF-A0A411LAZ5-F1
#
_entry.id   AF-A0A411LAZ5-F1
#
_cell.length_a   1.000
_cell.length_b   1.000
_cell.length_c   1.000
_cell.angle_alpha   90.00
_cell.angle_beta   90.00
_cell.angle_gamma   90.00
#
_symmetry.space_group_name_H-M   'P 1'
#
loop_
_entity.id
_entity.type
_entity.pdbx_description
1 polymer ?
#
loop_
_entity_poly.entity_id
_entity_poly.type
_entity_poly.pdbx_seq_one_letter_code
_entity_poly.pdbx_strand_id
1 'polypeptide(L)'
;MSGGKRRAKKKKDPEPMLCKKLNIFFSISLAYISQGHLSVLALAMKIFRSNYYAKSSLLGKTLEAQFLRKAFYGGHTDVYKPYGENLYVYDSNSLYPFSMTKKCPVVSGPMIEASTKGKNVFFEANIECPLDFNRPFLPFRLPQLKYLIFPTGNWKGTYYSKKLKYAKSLGV
;
A
#
# COMPACT_ATOMS: atom_id res chain seq x y z
N MET A 1 -32.49 10.44 45.71
CA MET A 1 -31.40 10.56 44.71
C MET A 1 -31.82 9.82 43.44
N SER A 2 -32.24 10.55 42.41
CA SER A 2 -32.80 9.98 41.17
C SER A 2 -31.69 9.46 40.25
N GLY A 3 -31.62 8.15 40.07
CA GLY A 3 -30.70 7.49 39.13
C GLY A 3 -31.16 7.68 37.68
N GLY A 4 -30.55 8.63 36.98
CA GLY A 4 -30.78 8.86 35.55
C GLY A 4 -30.24 7.70 34.70
N LYS A 5 -31.13 6.90 34.11
CA LYS A 5 -30.78 5.92 33.06
C LYS A 5 -30.26 6.66 31.82
N ARG A 6 -28.94 6.65 31.60
CA ARG A 6 -28.35 7.07 30.33
C ARG A 6 -28.75 6.08 29.24
N ARG A 7 -29.72 6.47 28.41
CA ARG A 7 -30.07 5.78 27.16
C ARG A 7 -28.82 5.67 26.28
N ALA A 8 -28.33 4.45 26.04
CA ALA A 8 -27.35 4.19 25.00
C ALA A 8 -27.95 4.57 23.64
N LYS A 9 -27.36 5.57 22.97
CA LYS A 9 -27.70 5.88 21.57
C LYS A 9 -27.31 4.66 20.74
N LYS A 10 -28.30 3.92 20.22
CA LYS A 10 -28.09 2.94 19.14
C LYS A 10 -27.33 3.65 18.01
N LYS A 11 -26.09 3.22 17.74
CA LYS A 11 -25.40 3.57 16.48
C LYS A 11 -26.32 3.07 15.36
N LYS A 12 -26.73 3.99 14.48
CA LYS A 12 -27.51 3.68 13.28
C LYS A 12 -26.67 2.71 12.44
N ASP A 13 -27.19 1.52 12.17
CA ASP A 13 -26.45 0.50 11.43
C ASP A 13 -25.98 1.06 10.07
N PRO A 14 -24.69 0.90 9.70
CA PRO A 14 -24.16 1.40 8.42
C PRO A 14 -24.65 0.62 7.18
N GLU A 15 -25.47 -0.41 7.39
CA GLU A 15 -25.94 -1.38 6.41
C GLU A 15 -26.59 -0.79 5.13
N PRO A 16 -27.55 0.16 5.19
CA PRO A 16 -28.28 0.57 3.99
C PRO A 16 -27.45 1.41 3.01
N MET A 17 -26.36 2.05 3.47
CA MET A 17 -25.48 2.83 2.60
C MET A 17 -24.43 1.93 1.90
N LEU A 18 -24.04 0.84 2.54
CA LEU A 18 -23.11 -0.14 1.98
C LEU A 18 -23.77 -0.92 0.84
N CYS A 19 -25.02 -1.39 1.03
CA CYS A 19 -25.78 -2.11 0.00
C CYS A 19 -26.02 -1.25 -1.26
N LYS A 20 -26.34 0.04 -1.11
CA LYS A 20 -26.52 0.94 -2.26
C LYS A 20 -25.22 1.13 -3.06
N LYS A 21 -24.09 1.33 -2.39
CA LYS A 21 -22.78 1.46 -3.06
C LYS A 21 -22.35 0.17 -3.74
N LEU A 22 -22.62 -0.98 -3.13
CA LEU A 22 -22.34 -2.29 -3.70
C LEU A 22 -23.16 -2.51 -4.98
N ASN A 23 -24.45 -2.22 -4.96
CA ASN A 23 -25.33 -2.37 -6.12
C ASN A 23 -24.89 -1.47 -7.28
N ILE A 24 -24.50 -0.21 -7.01
CA ILE A 24 -23.96 0.69 -8.03
C ILE A 24 -22.68 0.10 -8.66
N PHE A 25 -21.78 -0.44 -7.83
CA PHE A 25 -20.55 -1.07 -8.33
C PHE A 25 -20.83 -2.29 -9.20
N PHE A 26 -21.78 -3.14 -8.80
CA PHE A 26 -22.19 -4.31 -9.60
C PHE A 26 -22.85 -3.89 -10.92
N SER A 27 -23.75 -2.90 -10.91
CA SER A 27 -24.39 -2.39 -12.13
C SER A 27 -23.38 -1.77 -13.10
N ILE A 28 -22.42 -0.98 -12.60
CA ILE A 28 -21.33 -0.44 -13.42
C ILE A 28 -20.49 -1.60 -13.98
N SER A 29 -20.11 -2.57 -13.15
CA SER A 29 -19.28 -3.69 -13.61
C SER A 29 -19.97 -4.49 -14.71
N LEU A 30 -21.26 -4.82 -14.54
CA LEU A 30 -22.07 -5.52 -15.55
C LEU A 30 -22.14 -4.77 -16.89
N ALA A 31 -22.35 -3.45 -16.85
CA ALA A 31 -22.43 -2.62 -18.05
C ALA A 31 -21.12 -2.56 -18.85
N TYR A 32 -19.96 -2.76 -18.18
CA TYR A 32 -18.66 -2.82 -18.86
C TYR A 32 -18.29 -4.25 -19.26
N ILE A 33 -18.66 -5.27 -18.49
CA ILE A 33 -18.41 -6.69 -18.84
C ILE A 33 -19.02 -7.04 -20.19
N SER A 34 -20.22 -6.53 -20.50
CA SER A 34 -20.92 -6.77 -21.77
C SER A 34 -20.19 -6.19 -23.00
N GLN A 35 -19.19 -5.33 -22.82
CA GLN A 35 -18.48 -4.66 -23.91
C GLN A 35 -17.28 -5.46 -24.46
N GLY A 36 -16.95 -6.60 -23.84
CA GLY A 36 -15.81 -7.42 -24.23
C GLY A 36 -14.47 -6.78 -23.88
N HIS A 37 -13.71 -7.41 -23.00
CA HIS A 37 -12.39 -6.93 -22.57
C HIS A 37 -11.36 -8.05 -22.60
N LEU A 38 -10.13 -7.68 -22.97
CA LEU A 38 -9.02 -8.63 -23.09
C LEU A 38 -8.70 -9.35 -21.77
N SER A 39 -8.85 -8.66 -20.63
CA SER A 39 -8.63 -9.23 -19.31
C SER A 39 -9.45 -8.50 -18.23
N VAL A 40 -9.64 -9.16 -17.08
CA VAL A 40 -10.26 -8.57 -15.89
C VAL A 40 -9.51 -7.31 -15.45
N LEU A 41 -8.18 -7.29 -15.61
CA LEU A 41 -7.35 -6.12 -15.32
C LEU A 41 -7.63 -4.95 -16.26
N ALA A 42 -7.80 -5.23 -17.56
CA ALA A 42 -8.15 -4.21 -18.56
C ALA A 42 -9.53 -3.60 -18.27
N LEU A 43 -10.51 -4.43 -17.91
CA LEU A 43 -11.83 -4.00 -17.45
C LEU A 43 -11.75 -3.13 -16.19
N ALA A 44 -11.04 -3.59 -15.15
CA ALA A 44 -10.88 -2.84 -13.90
C ALA A 44 -10.22 -1.47 -14.14
N MET A 45 -9.19 -1.42 -14.98
CA MET A 45 -8.52 -0.17 -15.35
C MET A 45 -9.45 0.76 -16.14
N LYS A 46 -10.28 0.22 -17.04
CA LYS A 46 -11.27 1.00 -17.79
C LYS A 46 -12.29 1.64 -16.84
N ILE A 47 -12.89 0.84 -15.95
CA ILE A 47 -13.82 1.35 -14.93
C ILE A 47 -13.15 2.42 -14.06
N PHE A 48 -11.91 2.19 -13.62
CA PHE A 48 -11.17 3.15 -12.80
C PHE A 48 -10.96 4.49 -13.52
N ARG A 49 -10.49 4.45 -14.77
CA ARG A 49 -10.21 5.67 -15.55
C ARG A 49 -11.48 6.42 -15.96
N SER A 50 -12.53 5.71 -16.36
CA SER A 50 -13.79 6.31 -16.78
C SER A 50 -14.54 7.00 -15.64
N ASN A 51 -14.40 6.52 -14.40
CA ASN A 51 -15.23 7.01 -13.28
C ASN A 51 -14.44 7.73 -12.19
N TYR A 52 -13.14 7.45 -12.02
CA TYR A 52 -12.38 7.87 -10.83
C TYR A 52 -11.05 8.56 -11.14
N TYR A 53 -10.51 8.45 -12.35
CA TYR A 53 -9.20 9.02 -12.69
C TYR A 53 -9.21 9.73 -14.04
N ALA A 54 -9.55 11.03 -14.00
CA ALA A 54 -9.64 11.90 -15.18
C ALA A 54 -8.27 12.35 -15.75
N LYS A 55 -7.17 12.12 -15.04
CA LYS A 55 -5.84 12.63 -15.41
C LYS A 55 -5.15 11.72 -16.43
N SER A 56 -4.58 12.30 -17.49
CA SER A 56 -4.04 11.57 -18.65
C SER A 56 -2.65 10.96 -18.44
N SER A 57 -1.87 11.45 -17.46
CA SER A 57 -0.46 11.07 -17.34
C SER A 57 -0.27 9.85 -16.43
N LEU A 58 -0.15 8.67 -17.04
CA LEU A 58 0.55 7.55 -16.41
C LEU A 58 2.05 7.80 -16.53
N LEU A 59 2.82 7.43 -15.50
CA LEU A 59 4.28 7.45 -15.57
C LEU A 59 4.73 6.54 -16.73
N GLY A 60 5.29 7.15 -17.77
CA GLY A 60 5.79 6.46 -18.95
C GLY A 60 7.07 5.67 -18.68
N LYS A 61 7.86 5.42 -19.73
CA LYS A 61 9.21 4.83 -19.61
C LYS A 61 10.28 5.87 -19.30
N THR A 62 9.96 6.89 -18.52
CA THR A 62 10.88 7.98 -18.20
C THR A 62 11.90 7.55 -17.14
N LEU A 63 12.98 8.33 -16.99
CA LEU A 63 14.00 8.08 -15.97
C LEU A 63 13.40 8.10 -14.55
N GLU A 64 12.44 8.98 -14.30
CA GLU A 64 11.67 9.06 -13.05
C GLU A 64 10.92 7.75 -12.79
N ALA A 65 10.29 7.18 -13.81
CA ALA A 65 9.59 5.91 -13.68
C ALA A 65 10.55 4.76 -13.38
N GLN A 66 11.72 4.73 -14.00
CA GLN A 66 12.76 3.74 -13.70
C GLN A 66 13.27 3.88 -12.26
N PHE A 67 13.48 5.10 -11.78
CA PHE A 67 13.85 5.38 -10.40
C PHE A 67 12.78 4.89 -9.42
N LEU A 68 11.50 5.22 -9.65
CA LEU A 68 10.40 4.79 -8.79
C LEU A 68 10.23 3.27 -8.75
N ARG A 69 10.50 2.57 -9.86
CA ARG A 69 10.46 1.10 -9.92
C ARG A 69 11.49 0.45 -8.99
N LYS A 70 12.63 1.11 -8.70
CA LYS A 70 13.59 0.62 -7.70
C LYS A 70 12.94 0.51 -6.32
N ALA A 71 12.02 1.42 -5.99
CA ALA A 71 11.29 1.43 -4.72
C ALA A 71 10.01 0.56 -4.70
N PHE A 72 9.64 -0.09 -5.82
CA PHE A 72 8.39 -0.83 -5.93
C PHE A 72 8.49 -2.24 -5.32
N TYR A 73 8.49 -2.38 -4.00
CA TYR A 73 8.61 -3.71 -3.36
C TYR A 73 7.27 -4.48 -3.29
N GLY A 74 7.35 -5.81 -3.23
CA GLY A 74 6.20 -6.69 -3.06
C GLY A 74 5.68 -6.76 -1.61
N GLY A 75 4.85 -7.77 -1.33
CA GLY A 75 4.34 -8.05 0.01
C GLY A 75 5.44 -8.42 1.01
N HIS A 76 5.15 -8.20 2.30
CA HIS A 76 6.01 -8.64 3.40
C HIS A 76 5.68 -10.09 3.73
N THR A 77 6.68 -10.96 3.68
CA THR A 77 6.55 -12.38 4.05
C THR A 77 7.73 -12.75 4.93
N ASP A 78 7.44 -13.22 6.14
CA ASP A 78 8.44 -13.73 7.07
C ASP A 78 8.51 -15.25 7.01
N VAL A 79 9.70 -15.80 7.29
CA VAL A 79 9.91 -17.24 7.40
C VAL A 79 9.96 -17.61 8.88
N TYR A 80 8.99 -18.43 9.30
CA TYR A 80 8.92 -18.97 10.65
C TYR A 80 9.30 -20.44 10.67
N LYS A 81 9.65 -20.96 11.84
CA LYS A 81 9.76 -22.41 12.05
C LYS A 81 8.39 -23.04 11.71
N PRO A 82 8.35 -24.17 10.98
CA PRO A 82 7.09 -24.81 10.55
C PRO A 82 6.41 -25.59 11.70
N TYR A 83 6.34 -24.98 12.88
CA TYR A 83 5.74 -25.55 14.08
C TYR A 83 5.11 -24.44 14.92
N GLY A 84 3.91 -24.69 15.43
CA GLY A 84 3.26 -23.83 16.41
C GLY A 84 1.99 -24.47 16.95
N GLU A 85 1.66 -24.14 18.20
CA GLU A 85 0.47 -24.62 18.91
C GLU A 85 -0.44 -23.42 19.24
N ASN A 86 -1.76 -23.64 19.30
CA ASN A 86 -2.75 -22.63 19.70
C ASN A 86 -2.63 -21.31 18.92
N LEU A 87 -2.44 -21.40 17.59
CA LEU A 87 -2.22 -20.24 16.73
C LEU A 87 -3.53 -19.53 16.36
N TYR A 88 -3.45 -18.21 16.23
CA TYR A 88 -4.53 -17.37 15.70
C TYR A 88 -4.11 -16.82 14.34
N VAL A 89 -5.00 -16.95 13.35
CA VAL A 89 -4.78 -16.41 12.00
C VAL A 89 -5.64 -15.17 11.82
N TYR A 90 -4.99 -14.06 11.48
CA TYR A 90 -5.64 -12.79 11.19
C TYR A 90 -5.33 -12.39 9.76
N ASP A 91 -6.36 -11.97 9.03
CA ASP A 91 -6.22 -11.43 7.68
C ASP A 91 -6.89 -10.06 7.56
N SER A 92 -6.32 -9.22 6.72
CA SER A 92 -6.84 -7.90 6.40
C SER A 92 -7.83 -8.01 5.25
N ASN A 93 -9.10 -7.70 5.52
CA ASN A 93 -10.13 -7.64 4.48
C ASN A 93 -9.77 -6.64 3.38
N SER A 94 -9.47 -7.16 2.19
CA SER A 94 -9.15 -6.37 1.00
C SER A 94 -8.04 -5.33 1.23
N LEU A 95 -6.89 -5.77 1.75
CA LEU A 95 -5.74 -4.92 2.11
C LEU A 95 -5.39 -3.86 1.06
N TYR A 96 -5.21 -4.25 -0.21
CA TYR A 96 -4.83 -3.33 -1.28
C TYR A 96 -5.96 -2.33 -1.62
N PRO A 97 -7.21 -2.76 -1.90
CA PRO A 97 -8.32 -1.82 -2.06
C PRO A 97 -8.49 -0.86 -0.89
N PHE A 98 -8.42 -1.34 0.35
CA PHE A 98 -8.50 -0.50 1.55
C PHE A 98 -7.39 0.55 1.57
N SER A 99 -6.16 0.15 1.25
CA SER A 99 -5.01 1.07 1.18
C SER A 99 -5.18 2.13 0.09
N MET A 100 -5.75 1.77 -1.06
CA MET A 100 -6.02 2.68 -2.18
C MET A 100 -7.10 3.73 -1.86
N THR A 101 -7.95 3.52 -0.84
CA THR A 101 -8.89 4.56 -0.37
C THR A 101 -8.19 5.69 0.40
N LYS A 102 -6.94 5.49 0.82
CA LYS A 102 -6.15 6.49 1.54
C LYS A 102 -5.40 7.38 0.56
N LYS A 103 -4.88 8.50 1.08
CA LYS A 103 -4.11 9.46 0.28
C LYS A 103 -2.81 8.83 -0.20
N CYS A 104 -2.79 8.38 -1.45
CA CYS A 104 -1.60 7.90 -2.14
C CYS A 104 -0.85 9.05 -2.84
N PRO A 105 0.49 9.01 -2.88
CA PRO A 105 1.25 9.97 -3.66
C PRO A 105 0.97 9.75 -5.14
N VAL A 106 0.47 10.78 -5.81
CA VAL A 106 0.51 10.86 -7.28
C VAL A 106 1.84 11.51 -7.61
N VAL A 107 2.75 10.74 -8.21
CA VAL A 107 4.04 11.30 -8.61
C VAL A 107 3.82 12.13 -9.87
N SER A 108 4.01 13.43 -9.72
CA SER A 108 4.01 14.40 -10.81
C SER A 108 5.07 15.45 -10.53
N GLY A 109 5.93 15.72 -11.50
CA GLY A 109 7.00 16.70 -11.38
C GLY A 109 8.38 16.12 -11.67
N PRO A 110 9.37 16.99 -11.92
CA PRO A 110 10.73 16.57 -12.26
C PRO A 110 11.43 15.89 -11.09
N MET A 111 12.48 15.12 -11.37
CA MET A 111 13.46 14.78 -10.33
C MET A 111 14.03 16.07 -9.75
N ILE A 112 13.91 16.21 -8.44
CA ILE A 112 14.44 17.34 -7.70
C ILE A 112 15.46 16.81 -6.69
N GLU A 113 16.52 17.58 -6.47
CA GLU A 113 17.37 17.38 -5.30
C GLU A 113 16.55 17.80 -4.07
N ALA A 114 16.10 16.83 -3.27
CA ALA A 114 15.15 17.06 -2.19
C ALA A 114 15.77 16.85 -0.82
N SER A 115 15.67 17.86 0.06
CA SER A 115 15.80 17.67 1.49
C SER A 115 14.62 16.85 2.04
N THR A 116 14.87 15.97 3.01
CA THR A 116 13.87 15.10 3.66
C THR A 116 12.85 15.85 4.51
N LYS A 117 13.01 17.17 4.74
CA LYS A 117 12.11 17.98 5.56
C LYS A 117 10.74 18.13 4.90
N GLY A 118 9.77 17.41 5.45
CA GLY A 118 8.33 17.64 5.25
C GLY A 118 7.71 17.10 3.96
N LYS A 119 8.49 16.57 3.00
CA LYS A 119 7.96 16.15 1.69
C LYS A 119 7.75 14.63 1.59
N ASN A 120 6.65 14.23 0.94
CA ASN A 120 6.33 12.85 0.60
C ASN A 120 7.02 12.46 -0.71
N VAL A 121 8.30 12.14 -0.64
CA VAL A 121 9.15 11.84 -1.80
C VAL A 121 9.76 10.44 -1.72
N PHE A 122 10.27 9.97 -2.85
CA PHE A 122 11.13 8.78 -2.94
C PHE A 122 12.58 9.25 -3.05
N PHE A 123 13.48 8.60 -2.33
CA PHE A 123 14.91 8.89 -2.41
C PHE A 123 15.72 7.61 -2.21
N GLU A 124 16.97 7.68 -2.64
CA GLU A 124 17.97 6.65 -2.36
C GLU A 124 18.61 6.93 -0.99
N ALA A 125 18.74 5.92 -0.16
CA ALA A 125 19.24 6.03 1.21
C ALA A 125 20.25 4.92 1.49
N ASN A 126 21.29 5.27 2.25
CA ASN A 126 22.12 4.30 2.95
C ASN A 126 21.38 3.93 4.24
N ILE A 127 21.17 2.64 4.45
CA ILE A 127 20.47 2.09 5.59
C ILE A 127 21.48 1.41 6.49
N GLU A 128 21.36 1.66 7.79
CA GLU A 128 22.12 1.01 8.85
C GLU A 128 21.11 0.36 9.80
N CYS A 129 21.04 -0.97 9.79
CA CYS A 129 20.16 -1.73 10.66
C CYS A 129 21.01 -2.54 11.64
N PRO A 130 20.75 -2.49 12.96
CA PRO A 130 21.50 -3.29 13.94
C PRO A 130 21.51 -4.78 13.59
N LEU A 131 22.64 -5.45 13.79
CA LEU A 131 22.79 -6.87 13.41
C LEU A 131 21.88 -7.80 14.22
N ASP A 132 21.57 -7.41 15.45
CA ASP A 132 20.69 -8.08 16.41
C ASP A 132 19.22 -7.62 16.30
N PHE A 133 18.87 -6.84 15.28
CA PHE A 133 17.53 -6.29 15.12
C PHE A 133 16.49 -7.38 14.83
N ASN A 134 15.57 -7.57 15.77
CA ASN A 134 14.51 -8.56 15.64
C ASN A 134 13.41 -8.05 14.70
N ARG A 135 13.19 -8.77 13.58
CA ARG A 135 12.22 -8.46 12.50
C ARG A 135 12.55 -7.16 11.74
N PRO A 136 13.54 -7.19 10.84
CA PRO A 136 13.85 -6.05 9.99
C PRO A 136 12.65 -5.65 9.14
N PHE A 137 12.42 -4.34 9.02
CA PHE A 137 11.22 -3.80 8.36
C PHE A 137 11.47 -3.41 6.89
N LEU A 138 12.70 -3.04 6.55
CA LEU A 138 13.00 -2.49 5.24
C LEU A 138 13.34 -3.61 4.24
N PRO A 139 12.59 -3.71 3.14
CA PRO A 139 12.85 -4.72 2.13
C PRO A 139 14.08 -4.35 1.32
N PHE A 140 14.82 -5.37 0.91
CA PHE A 140 15.93 -5.26 -0.02
C PHE A 140 15.82 -6.36 -1.07
N ARG A 141 16.04 -5.98 -2.33
CA ARG A 141 16.13 -6.96 -3.42
C ARG A 141 17.57 -7.35 -3.56
N LEU A 142 17.88 -8.61 -3.26
CA LEU A 142 19.22 -9.12 -3.44
C LEU A 142 19.43 -9.39 -4.93
N PRO A 143 20.31 -8.63 -5.64
CA PRO A 143 20.44 -8.72 -7.09
C PRO A 143 20.78 -10.13 -7.58
N GLN A 144 21.55 -10.86 -6.78
CA GLN A 144 22.05 -12.20 -7.11
C GLN A 144 20.94 -13.26 -7.06
N LEU A 145 19.98 -13.13 -6.12
CA LEU A 145 19.00 -14.18 -5.86
C LEU A 145 17.60 -13.87 -6.42
N LYS A 146 17.35 -12.65 -6.91
CA LYS A 146 16.01 -12.17 -7.34
C LYS A 146 14.92 -12.30 -6.26
N TYR A 147 15.29 -12.57 -5.01
CA TYR A 147 14.38 -12.63 -3.86
C TYR A 147 14.30 -11.29 -3.13
N LEU A 148 13.14 -11.07 -2.52
CA LEU A 148 12.92 -10.00 -1.56
C LEU A 148 13.34 -10.51 -0.18
N ILE A 149 14.27 -9.81 0.45
CA ILE A 149 14.70 -10.10 1.82
C ILE A 149 14.48 -8.87 2.72
N PHE A 150 14.51 -9.09 4.03
CA PHE A 150 14.44 -8.05 5.04
C PHE A 150 15.68 -8.18 5.93
N PRO A 151 16.83 -7.61 5.50
CA PRO A 151 18.12 -7.88 6.11
C PRO A 151 18.41 -6.95 7.31
N THR A 152 19.38 -7.36 8.13
CA THR A 152 20.13 -6.49 9.03
C THR A 152 21.45 -6.06 8.40
N GLY A 153 22.16 -5.12 9.02
CA GLY A 153 23.44 -4.59 8.53
C GLY A 153 23.28 -3.35 7.65
N ASN A 154 24.22 -3.17 6.73
CA ASN A 154 24.33 -1.96 5.91
C ASN A 154 24.02 -2.23 4.44
N TRP A 155 23.18 -1.39 3.83
CA TRP A 155 22.91 -1.47 2.40
C TRP A 155 22.42 -0.14 1.83
N LYS A 156 22.36 -0.05 0.50
CA LYS A 156 21.81 1.09 -0.21
C LYS A 156 20.51 0.70 -0.91
N GLY A 157 19.45 1.50 -0.74
CA GLY A 157 18.16 1.21 -1.35
C GLY A 157 17.31 2.44 -1.63
N THR A 158 16.27 2.29 -2.45
CA THR A 158 15.34 3.38 -2.78
C THR A 158 14.03 3.18 -2.05
N TYR A 159 13.62 4.16 -1.25
CA TYR A 159 12.43 4.03 -0.40
C TYR A 159 11.57 5.28 -0.41
N TYR A 160 10.30 5.09 -0.06
CA TYR A 160 9.40 6.18 0.22
C TYR A 160 9.70 6.79 1.59
N SER A 161 9.76 8.11 1.66
CA SER A 161 10.02 8.90 2.87
C SER A 161 9.26 8.46 4.12
N LYS A 162 7.96 8.13 4.03
CA LYS A 162 7.18 7.65 5.19
C LYS A 162 7.65 6.29 5.70
N LYS A 163 8.09 5.41 4.80
CA LYS A 163 8.61 4.09 5.15
C LYS A 163 9.91 4.22 5.94
N LEU A 164 10.78 5.15 5.52
CA LEU A 164 12.02 5.46 6.23
C LEU A 164 11.78 6.15 7.58
N LYS A 165 10.82 7.06 7.69
CA LYS A 165 10.43 7.65 8.98
C LYS A 165 9.95 6.57 9.97
N TYR A 166 9.20 5.59 9.49
CA TYR A 166 8.75 4.49 10.31
C TYR A 166 9.91 3.55 10.68
N ALA A 167 10.78 3.19 9.73
CA ALA A 167 11.99 2.41 10.03
C ALA A 167 12.85 3.08 11.12
N LYS A 168 13.04 4.40 11.02
CA LYS A 168 13.72 5.20 12.04
C LYS A 168 13.06 5.17 13.40
N SER A 169 11.74 5.17 13.45
CA SER A 169 11.02 5.02 14.72
C SER A 169 11.16 3.63 15.35
N LEU A 170 11.56 2.62 14.56
CA LEU A 170 11.82 1.27 15.04
C LEU A 170 13.28 1.06 15.49
N GLY A 171 14.20 1.98 15.15
CA GLY A 171 15.63 1.86 15.47
C GLY A 171 16.54 1.56 14.28
N VAL A 172 16.08 1.84 13.04
CA VAL A 172 16.83 1.70 11.78
C VAL A 172 17.15 3.06 11.15
#